data_AF-A0A2V5Q3V4-F1
#
_entry.id   AF-A0A2V5Q3V4-F1
#
_cell.length_a   1.000
_cell.length_b   1.000
_cell.length_c   1.000
_cell.angle_alpha   90.00
_cell.angle_beta   90.00
_cell.angle_gamma   90.00
#
_symmetry.space_group_name_H-M   'P 1'
#
loop_
_entity.id
_entity.type
_entity.pdbx_description
1 polymer ?
#
loop_
_entity_poly.entity_id
_entity_poly.type
_entity_poly.pdbx_seq_one_letter_code
_entity_poly.pdbx_strand_id
1 'polypeptide(L)'
;MKTTSAYTKFGLLLVVAVMFTAASARADTYSWTNFQSDIAGVAQHVDPNLVNPWGMAVSPNGTIWVSDNGTGVSTLYNQDGTARPLVVTIPTAILNRGTGNPTGVVFNNTSFFQVTKNGNSAPSVFIFVSEDGIISGWNPTLDGTHAIVAVDNGFNRGVNRAIYKGATLGVAGGHNFLYVTDFHTGRVQTYDENFHQVTPNGFVDPNLPAGYAPFGIRNFNGEIFVTYAKQDHKRQDDVACPGCGFVNVFDTSGNFLRRLISNGNLNAPWGLALVEGNLWVGNFGDGLINNYNPNTGMFIETLMRLDGTPLQFDGLWDLLPLGSGVYFTAGIADEEPLRTKIKTRISGAHASLSAA
;
A
#
# COMPACT_ATOMS: atom_id res chain seq x y z
N MET A 1 -66.40 45.06 -49.45
CA MET A 1 -65.64 45.69 -48.34
C MET A 1 -66.46 45.57 -47.08
N LYS A 2 -65.98 45.14 -45.91
CA LYS A 2 -64.74 44.53 -45.46
C LYS A 2 -65.15 43.74 -44.20
N THR A 3 -64.65 42.52 -44.11
CA THR A 3 -64.69 41.63 -42.95
C THR A 3 -63.97 42.23 -41.73
N THR A 4 -64.40 41.90 -40.52
CA THR A 4 -63.59 42.08 -39.30
C THR A 4 -63.46 40.74 -38.57
N SER A 5 -62.22 40.48 -38.17
CA SER A 5 -61.61 39.18 -37.87
C SER A 5 -61.78 38.75 -36.42
N ALA A 6 -61.97 37.44 -36.25
CA ALA A 6 -61.73 36.70 -35.01
C ALA A 6 -60.23 36.68 -34.66
N TYR A 7 -59.88 36.60 -33.37
CA TYR A 7 -58.66 35.93 -32.86
C TYR A 7 -58.81 35.59 -31.38
N THR A 8 -59.31 34.39 -31.08
CA THR A 8 -59.25 33.77 -29.75
C THR A 8 -57.93 33.01 -29.65
N LYS A 9 -57.03 33.43 -28.75
CA LYS A 9 -55.73 32.79 -28.51
C LYS A 9 -55.93 31.51 -27.68
N PHE A 10 -55.66 30.35 -28.26
CA PHE A 10 -55.46 29.11 -27.51
C PHE A 10 -54.08 29.12 -26.86
N GLY A 11 -54.02 29.09 -25.53
CA GLY A 11 -52.79 28.85 -24.77
C GLY A 11 -52.52 27.35 -24.70
N LEU A 12 -51.42 26.90 -25.32
CA LEU A 12 -50.93 25.52 -25.26
C LEU A 12 -50.14 25.35 -23.95
N LEU A 13 -50.67 24.57 -23.00
CA LEU A 13 -49.93 24.14 -21.81
C LEU A 13 -49.01 22.98 -22.19
N LEU A 14 -47.70 23.23 -22.22
CA LEU A 14 -46.69 22.21 -22.47
C LEU A 14 -46.28 21.58 -21.13
N VAL A 15 -46.74 20.36 -20.86
CA VAL A 15 -46.27 19.55 -19.72
C VAL A 15 -44.98 18.84 -20.17
N VAL A 16 -43.83 19.31 -19.68
CA VAL A 16 -42.54 18.63 -19.86
C VAL A 16 -42.41 17.57 -18.77
N ALA A 17 -42.64 16.30 -19.11
CA ALA A 17 -42.30 15.18 -18.26
C ALA A 17 -40.78 14.96 -18.31
N VAL A 18 -40.06 15.40 -17.27
CA VAL A 18 -38.65 15.06 -17.08
C VAL A 18 -38.60 13.60 -16.64
N MET A 19 -38.35 12.68 -17.57
CA MET A 19 -38.01 11.31 -17.23
C MET A 19 -36.59 11.30 -16.66
N PHE A 20 -36.47 11.29 -15.33
CA PHE A 20 -35.24 10.86 -14.68
C PHE A 20 -35.09 9.36 -14.93
N THR A 21 -34.30 8.99 -15.94
CA THR A 21 -33.73 7.65 -15.99
C THR A 21 -32.74 7.55 -14.83
N ALA A 22 -33.18 6.99 -13.71
CA ALA A 22 -32.24 6.47 -12.73
C ALA A 22 -31.48 5.33 -13.42
N ALA A 23 -30.30 5.61 -13.94
CA ALA A 23 -29.35 4.56 -14.25
C ALA A 23 -29.04 3.88 -12.92
N SER A 24 -29.50 2.64 -12.74
CA SER A 24 -29.00 1.80 -11.66
C SER A 24 -27.51 1.61 -11.91
N ALA A 25 -26.67 2.40 -11.24
CA ALA A 25 -25.26 2.08 -11.10
C ALA A 25 -25.21 0.76 -10.34
N ARG A 26 -24.89 -0.32 -11.05
CA ARG A 26 -24.73 -1.64 -10.45
C ARG A 26 -23.32 -1.65 -9.86
N ALA A 27 -23.23 -1.80 -8.55
CA ALA A 27 -21.94 -1.94 -7.87
C ALA A 27 -21.24 -3.20 -8.35
N ASP A 28 -19.94 -3.11 -8.62
CA ASP A 28 -19.14 -4.27 -8.96
C ASP A 28 -19.04 -5.22 -7.76
N THR A 29 -19.05 -6.52 -8.05
CA THR A 29 -18.87 -7.55 -7.03
C THR A 29 -17.57 -8.29 -7.25
N TYR A 30 -16.86 -8.57 -6.17
CA TYR A 30 -15.52 -9.11 -6.20
C TYR A 30 -15.47 -10.52 -5.66
N SER A 31 -14.66 -11.35 -6.32
CA SER A 31 -14.22 -12.66 -5.84
C SER A 31 -12.71 -12.66 -5.66
N TRP A 32 -12.22 -13.60 -4.87
CA TRP A 32 -10.79 -13.75 -4.65
C TRP A 32 -10.39 -15.22 -4.62
N THR A 33 -9.10 -15.45 -4.85
CA THR A 33 -8.45 -16.74 -4.76
C THR A 33 -7.23 -16.61 -3.86
N ASN A 34 -7.14 -17.49 -2.87
CA ASN A 34 -5.94 -17.61 -2.04
C ASN A 34 -4.91 -18.44 -2.80
N PHE A 35 -3.80 -17.83 -3.21
CA PHE A 35 -2.76 -18.49 -3.99
C PHE A 35 -1.76 -19.22 -3.11
N GLN A 36 -1.19 -18.52 -2.12
CA GLN A 36 -0.16 -19.05 -1.22
C GLN A 36 -0.50 -18.75 0.23
N SER A 37 -0.13 -19.65 1.12
CA SER A 37 -0.32 -19.53 2.57
C SER A 37 0.69 -20.39 3.31
N ASP A 38 1.16 -19.99 4.48
CA ASP A 38 1.97 -20.85 5.35
C ASP A 38 1.14 -21.97 6.03
N ILE A 39 -0.19 -21.85 5.95
CA ILE A 39 -1.16 -22.79 6.52
C ILE A 39 -1.65 -23.77 5.46
N ALA A 40 -1.51 -25.07 5.74
CA ALA A 40 -2.08 -26.13 4.91
C ALA A 40 -3.61 -26.01 4.80
N GLY A 41 -4.12 -26.03 3.56
CA GLY A 41 -5.56 -26.03 3.26
C GLY A 41 -6.23 -24.66 3.18
N VAL A 42 -5.50 -23.56 3.41
CA VAL A 42 -6.05 -22.18 3.33
C VAL A 42 -5.89 -21.57 1.93
N ALA A 43 -4.86 -22.00 1.18
CA ALA A 43 -4.57 -21.54 -0.17
C ALA A 43 -4.27 -22.73 -1.10
N GLN A 44 -4.19 -22.45 -2.40
CA GLN A 44 -3.85 -23.45 -3.42
C GLN A 44 -2.47 -24.08 -3.19
N HIS A 45 -1.54 -23.30 -2.66
CA HIS A 45 -0.18 -23.70 -2.37
C HIS A 45 0.19 -23.38 -0.93
N VAL A 46 1.13 -24.17 -0.39
CA VAL A 46 1.67 -23.97 0.96
C VAL A 46 3.11 -23.50 0.85
N ASP A 47 3.43 -22.38 1.48
CA ASP A 47 4.79 -21.83 1.55
C ASP A 47 5.13 -21.45 3.01
N PRO A 48 6.00 -22.22 3.69
CA PRO A 48 6.35 -21.96 5.08
C PRO A 48 7.17 -20.67 5.29
N ASN A 49 7.68 -20.05 4.23
CA ASN A 49 8.36 -18.76 4.33
C ASN A 49 7.38 -17.59 4.41
N LEU A 50 6.16 -17.74 3.88
CA LEU A 50 5.17 -16.67 3.75
C LEU A 50 4.46 -16.40 5.08
N VAL A 51 5.20 -15.99 6.10
CA VAL A 51 4.69 -15.64 7.44
C VAL A 51 4.66 -14.13 7.58
N ASN A 52 3.50 -13.57 7.91
CA ASN A 52 3.28 -12.11 7.99
C ASN A 52 3.77 -11.36 6.73
N PRO A 53 3.26 -11.67 5.52
CA PRO A 53 3.65 -10.95 4.33
C PRO A 53 3.04 -9.55 4.35
N TRP A 54 3.89 -8.56 4.14
CA TRP A 54 3.50 -7.15 4.14
C TRP A 54 3.56 -6.61 2.73
N GLY A 55 4.67 -5.98 2.34
CA GLY A 55 4.78 -5.26 1.07
C GLY A 55 5.03 -6.17 -0.11
N MET A 56 4.51 -5.75 -1.25
CA MET A 56 4.75 -6.35 -2.55
C MET A 56 5.35 -5.35 -3.54
N ALA A 57 6.16 -5.88 -4.44
CA ALA A 57 6.64 -5.20 -5.64
C ALA A 57 6.63 -6.16 -6.83
N VAL A 58 6.59 -5.63 -8.04
CA VAL A 58 6.60 -6.44 -9.27
C VAL A 58 7.84 -6.13 -10.10
N SER A 59 8.55 -7.16 -10.55
CA SER A 59 9.62 -6.99 -11.55
C SER A 59 9.04 -6.81 -12.96
N PRO A 60 9.81 -6.30 -13.94
CA PRO A 60 9.33 -6.07 -15.30
C PRO A 60 8.78 -7.31 -16.03
N ASN A 61 9.19 -8.51 -15.60
CA ASN A 61 8.68 -9.78 -16.13
C ASN A 61 7.40 -10.27 -15.43
N GLY A 62 6.81 -9.48 -14.53
CA GLY A 62 5.58 -9.81 -13.82
C GLY A 62 5.74 -10.73 -12.61
N THR A 63 6.97 -10.98 -12.12
CA THR A 63 7.18 -11.73 -10.88
C THR A 63 6.87 -10.83 -9.68
N ILE A 64 6.04 -11.33 -8.77
CA ILE A 64 5.65 -10.65 -7.54
C ILE A 64 6.68 -11.00 -6.47
N TRP A 65 7.30 -9.98 -5.88
CA TRP A 65 8.19 -10.07 -4.74
C TRP A 65 7.42 -9.67 -3.50
N VAL A 66 7.55 -10.45 -2.42
CA VAL A 66 6.82 -10.21 -1.17
C VAL A 66 7.79 -10.14 0.00
N SER A 67 7.57 -9.19 0.90
CA SER A 67 8.33 -9.05 2.15
C SER A 67 7.68 -9.89 3.24
N ASP A 68 8.35 -10.96 3.67
CA ASP A 68 7.84 -11.90 4.66
C ASP A 68 8.37 -11.52 6.05
N ASN A 69 7.64 -10.62 6.72
CA ASN A 69 8.07 -10.00 7.97
C ASN A 69 8.39 -11.05 9.04
N GLY A 70 7.57 -12.10 9.15
CA GLY A 70 7.67 -13.11 10.20
C GLY A 70 8.84 -14.09 10.05
N THR A 71 9.38 -14.24 8.84
CA THR A 71 10.52 -15.15 8.56
C THR A 71 11.80 -14.42 8.19
N GLY A 72 11.73 -13.11 7.92
CA GLY A 72 12.91 -12.29 7.60
C GLY A 72 13.45 -12.51 6.20
N VAL A 73 12.58 -12.86 5.26
CA VAL A 73 12.96 -13.11 3.87
C VAL A 73 12.06 -12.35 2.89
N SER A 74 12.41 -12.42 1.62
CA SER A 74 11.53 -12.10 0.51
C SER A 74 11.35 -13.30 -0.40
N THR A 75 10.11 -13.74 -0.54
CA THR A 75 9.66 -14.77 -1.47
C THR A 75 9.19 -14.17 -2.79
N LEU A 76 9.14 -15.03 -3.82
CA LEU A 76 8.80 -14.64 -5.18
C LEU A 76 7.73 -15.56 -5.75
N TYR A 77 6.75 -14.99 -6.43
CA TYR A 77 5.64 -15.72 -7.03
C TYR A 77 5.39 -15.29 -8.47
N ASN A 78 4.99 -16.23 -9.31
CA ASN A 78 4.32 -15.89 -10.57
C ASN A 78 2.89 -15.40 -10.27
N GLN A 79 2.27 -14.76 -11.26
CA GLN A 79 0.90 -14.24 -11.14
C GLN A 79 -0.17 -15.35 -10.94
N ASP A 80 0.13 -16.60 -11.29
CA ASP A 80 -0.74 -17.74 -10.97
C ASP A 80 -0.58 -18.27 -9.53
N GLY A 81 0.27 -17.63 -8.71
CA GLY A 81 0.55 -18.04 -7.33
C GLY A 81 1.68 -19.05 -7.18
N THR A 82 2.25 -19.57 -8.27
CA THR A 82 3.34 -20.54 -8.18
C THR A 82 4.61 -19.90 -7.61
N ALA A 83 5.18 -20.51 -6.58
CA ALA A 83 6.42 -20.04 -5.97
C ALA A 83 7.61 -20.21 -6.91
N ARG A 84 8.52 -19.23 -6.90
CA ARG A 84 9.84 -19.37 -7.51
C ARG A 84 10.85 -19.88 -6.48
N PRO A 85 11.88 -20.64 -6.91
CA PRO A 85 12.85 -21.22 -5.96
C PRO A 85 13.71 -20.21 -5.20
N LEU A 86 13.86 -18.98 -5.71
CA LEU A 86 14.65 -17.96 -5.05
C LEU A 86 13.93 -17.47 -3.79
N VAL A 87 14.68 -17.42 -2.69
CA VAL A 87 14.30 -16.74 -1.45
C VAL A 87 15.46 -15.83 -1.07
N VAL A 88 15.19 -14.56 -0.78
CA VAL A 88 16.22 -13.59 -0.41
C VAL A 88 16.14 -13.29 1.07
N THR A 89 17.20 -13.60 1.82
CA THR A 89 17.31 -13.25 3.24
C THR A 89 17.49 -11.74 3.38
N ILE A 90 16.67 -11.13 4.24
CA ILE A 90 16.76 -9.70 4.56
C ILE A 90 17.60 -9.53 5.84
N PRO A 91 18.62 -8.64 5.82
CA PRO A 91 19.48 -8.44 6.98
C PRO A 91 18.74 -7.78 8.14
N THR A 92 19.30 -7.91 9.33
CA THR A 92 18.84 -7.24 10.54
C THR A 92 19.67 -6.00 10.87
N ALA A 93 19.07 -5.08 11.63
CA ALA A 93 19.82 -4.04 12.31
C ALA A 93 20.84 -4.66 13.27
N ILE A 94 21.97 -3.99 13.46
CA ILE A 94 23.05 -4.48 14.32
C ILE A 94 22.65 -4.80 15.78
N LEU A 95 21.57 -4.21 16.29
CA LEU A 95 21.07 -4.40 17.65
C LEU A 95 19.94 -5.44 17.70
N ASN A 96 19.36 -5.78 16.55
CA ASN A 96 18.41 -6.87 16.43
C ASN A 96 19.17 -8.20 16.52
N ARG A 97 18.65 -9.12 17.33
CA ARG A 97 19.22 -10.46 17.59
C ARG A 97 18.30 -11.58 17.08
N GLY A 98 17.15 -11.23 16.54
CA GLY A 98 16.20 -12.15 15.92
C GLY A 98 16.46 -12.29 14.43
N THR A 99 15.40 -12.63 13.70
CA THR A 99 15.36 -12.63 12.24
C THR A 99 15.11 -11.24 11.69
N GLY A 100 15.36 -11.05 10.40
CA GLY A 100 14.90 -9.85 9.68
C GLY A 100 13.38 -9.68 9.82
N ASN A 101 12.91 -8.45 9.68
CA ASN A 101 11.49 -8.10 9.74
C ASN A 101 11.14 -7.10 8.62
N PRO A 102 11.28 -7.54 7.35
CA PRO A 102 11.00 -6.69 6.20
C PRO A 102 9.53 -6.28 6.16
N THR A 103 9.27 -5.08 5.66
CA THR A 103 7.92 -4.50 5.55
C THR A 103 7.65 -4.07 4.12
N GLY A 104 8.13 -2.91 3.71
CA GLY A 104 8.02 -2.39 2.35
C GLY A 104 9.12 -2.92 1.43
N VAL A 105 8.76 -3.16 0.18
CA VAL A 105 9.69 -3.47 -0.92
C VAL A 105 9.37 -2.63 -2.14
N VAL A 106 10.40 -2.20 -2.87
CA VAL A 106 10.27 -1.50 -4.15
C VAL A 106 11.18 -2.11 -5.20
N PHE A 107 10.67 -2.21 -6.43
CA PHE A 107 11.51 -2.50 -7.59
C PHE A 107 12.24 -1.21 -8.00
N ASN A 108 13.57 -1.27 -8.12
CA ASN A 108 14.38 -0.17 -8.58
C ASN A 108 14.67 -0.32 -10.08
N ASN A 109 14.10 0.57 -10.87
CA ASN A 109 14.32 0.64 -12.32
C ASN A 109 15.43 1.65 -12.72
N THR A 110 16.20 2.14 -11.74
CA THR A 110 17.26 3.14 -11.93
C THR A 110 18.66 2.53 -11.81
N SER A 111 19.69 3.29 -12.16
CA SER A 111 21.10 2.94 -11.92
C SER A 111 21.63 3.43 -10.56
N PHE A 112 20.76 4.00 -9.72
CA PHE A 112 21.11 4.55 -8.41
C PHE A 112 20.84 3.55 -7.29
N PHE A 113 20.95 4.00 -6.04
CA PHE A 113 20.72 3.20 -4.84
C PHE A 113 21.65 1.99 -4.81
N GLN A 114 22.95 2.25 -4.91
CA GLN A 114 23.96 1.20 -4.91
C GLN A 114 24.20 0.62 -3.52
N VAL A 115 24.36 -0.70 -3.46
CA VAL A 115 24.83 -1.42 -2.28
C VAL A 115 26.20 -2.00 -2.55
N THR A 116 27.02 -2.11 -1.50
CA THR A 116 28.40 -2.59 -1.60
C THR A 116 28.61 -3.87 -0.79
N LYS A 117 29.18 -4.90 -1.42
CA LYS A 117 29.62 -6.11 -0.73
C LYS A 117 31.03 -6.49 -1.17
N ASN A 118 31.91 -6.71 -0.20
CA ASN A 118 33.31 -7.10 -0.44
C ASN A 118 34.05 -6.17 -1.43
N GLY A 119 33.80 -4.86 -1.34
CA GLY A 119 34.41 -3.84 -2.21
C GLY A 119 33.78 -3.70 -3.60
N ASN A 120 32.79 -4.51 -3.96
CA ASN A 120 32.06 -4.40 -5.23
C ASN A 120 30.71 -3.71 -5.02
N SER A 121 30.38 -2.76 -5.89
CA SER A 121 29.12 -2.00 -5.85
C SER A 121 28.24 -2.33 -7.04
N ALA A 122 26.92 -2.41 -6.82
CA ALA A 122 25.93 -2.52 -7.89
C ALA A 122 24.63 -1.82 -7.46
N PRO A 123 23.84 -1.28 -8.40
CA PRO A 123 22.53 -0.72 -8.10
C PRO A 123 21.62 -1.81 -7.55
N SER A 124 20.89 -1.53 -6.48
CA SER A 124 19.90 -2.46 -5.94
C SER A 124 18.85 -2.75 -7.01
N VAL A 125 18.47 -4.01 -7.25
CA VAL A 125 17.33 -4.36 -8.11
C VAL A 125 16.02 -4.25 -7.32
N PHE A 126 16.06 -4.67 -6.06
CA PHE A 126 15.00 -4.46 -5.08
C PHE A 126 15.57 -3.77 -3.86
N ILE A 127 14.81 -2.85 -3.29
CA ILE A 127 15.13 -2.16 -2.04
C ILE A 127 14.06 -2.53 -1.01
N PHE A 128 14.49 -2.91 0.17
CA PHE A 128 13.64 -3.34 1.28
C PHE A 128 13.82 -2.39 2.47
N VAL A 129 12.73 -2.18 3.22
CA VAL A 129 12.75 -1.49 4.51
C VAL A 129 12.23 -2.43 5.59
N SER A 130 12.67 -2.25 6.84
CA SER A 130 12.35 -3.17 7.95
C SER A 130 11.99 -2.41 9.23
N GLU A 131 11.20 -3.05 10.10
CA GLU A 131 10.74 -2.42 11.36
C GLU A 131 11.85 -2.19 12.38
N ASP A 132 13.02 -2.79 12.18
CA ASP A 132 14.20 -2.54 12.98
C ASP A 132 15.06 -1.37 12.48
N GLY A 133 14.61 -0.64 11.44
CA GLY A 133 15.26 0.56 10.96
C GLY A 133 16.32 0.32 9.88
N ILE A 134 16.32 -0.85 9.25
CA ILE A 134 17.17 -1.15 8.10
C ILE A 134 16.55 -0.66 6.79
N ILE A 135 17.41 -0.12 5.92
CA ILE A 135 17.19 -0.08 4.47
C ILE A 135 18.26 -0.98 3.85
N SER A 136 17.83 -1.93 3.01
CA SER A 136 18.73 -2.88 2.35
C SER A 136 18.41 -3.00 0.87
N GLY A 137 19.39 -3.38 0.07
CA GLY A 137 19.29 -3.56 -1.37
C GLY A 137 19.75 -4.94 -1.79
N TRP A 138 19.06 -5.56 -2.73
CA TRP A 138 19.45 -6.84 -3.31
C TRP A 138 19.89 -6.68 -4.76
N ASN A 139 21.07 -7.23 -5.09
CA ASN A 139 21.52 -7.40 -6.47
C ASN A 139 22.18 -8.78 -6.61
N PRO A 140 21.71 -9.64 -7.54
CA PRO A 140 22.20 -11.02 -7.66
C PRO A 140 23.68 -11.11 -8.07
N THR A 141 24.27 -10.05 -8.62
CA THR A 141 25.70 -10.02 -8.97
C THR A 141 26.61 -9.84 -7.75
N LEU A 142 26.07 -9.34 -6.63
CA LEU A 142 26.78 -9.18 -5.36
C LEU A 142 26.53 -10.35 -4.41
N ASP A 143 25.27 -10.77 -4.27
CA ASP A 143 24.85 -11.95 -3.52
C ASP A 143 23.53 -12.49 -4.08
N GLY A 144 23.53 -13.77 -4.45
CA GLY A 144 22.37 -14.40 -5.07
C GLY A 144 21.16 -14.56 -4.14
N THR A 145 21.35 -14.60 -2.81
CA THR A 145 20.27 -14.94 -1.86
C THR A 145 20.24 -14.06 -0.61
N HIS A 146 21.06 -13.01 -0.50
CA HIS A 146 21.03 -12.09 0.64
C HIS A 146 20.98 -10.64 0.19
N ALA A 147 20.06 -9.85 0.75
CA ALA A 147 20.11 -8.41 0.61
C ALA A 147 21.27 -7.82 1.45
N ILE A 148 21.74 -6.65 1.04
CA ILE A 148 22.90 -5.97 1.61
C ILE A 148 22.44 -4.69 2.27
N VAL A 149 22.87 -4.44 3.51
CA VAL A 149 22.54 -3.23 4.25
C VAL A 149 23.07 -2.00 3.52
N ALA A 150 22.18 -1.03 3.27
CA ALA A 150 22.51 0.30 2.77
C ALA A 150 22.52 1.34 3.89
N VAL A 151 21.51 1.29 4.76
CA VAL A 151 21.34 2.18 5.92
C VAL A 151 20.95 1.33 7.13
N ASP A 152 21.62 1.56 8.26
CA ASP A 152 21.24 0.99 9.56
C ASP A 152 20.91 2.12 10.54
N ASN A 153 19.62 2.43 10.66
CA ASN A 153 19.10 3.37 11.66
C ASN A 153 18.60 2.64 12.92
N GLY A 154 18.79 1.32 13.02
CA GLY A 154 18.40 0.50 14.16
C GLY A 154 19.32 0.65 15.38
N PHE A 155 20.45 1.33 15.23
CA PHE A 155 21.28 1.78 16.36
C PHE A 155 20.60 2.82 17.25
N ASN A 156 19.65 3.60 16.69
CA ASN A 156 18.99 4.69 17.40
C ASN A 156 18.04 4.16 18.49
N ARG A 157 17.93 4.89 19.60
CA ARG A 157 17.14 4.49 20.78
C ARG A 157 16.08 5.52 21.16
N GLY A 158 15.11 5.06 21.94
CA GLY A 158 14.02 5.90 22.45
C GLY A 158 13.27 6.55 21.30
N VAL A 159 12.96 7.84 21.44
CA VAL A 159 12.14 8.62 20.49
C VAL A 159 12.71 8.72 19.07
N ASN A 160 13.99 8.40 18.87
CA ASN A 160 14.66 8.45 17.57
C ASN A 160 14.80 7.06 16.91
N ARG A 161 14.29 5.99 17.54
CA ARG A 161 14.29 4.66 16.93
C ARG A 161 13.49 4.73 15.64
N ALA A 162 14.02 4.17 14.56
CA ALA A 162 13.28 4.02 13.31
C ALA A 162 12.44 2.75 13.32
N ILE A 163 11.20 2.83 12.83
CA ILE A 163 10.34 1.68 12.52
C ILE A 163 9.77 1.89 11.12
N TYR A 164 10.40 1.27 10.12
CA TYR A 164 9.96 1.47 8.74
C TYR A 164 8.81 0.55 8.37
N LYS A 165 7.74 1.13 7.80
CA LYS A 165 6.52 0.40 7.45
C LYS A 165 6.33 0.26 5.93
N GLY A 166 6.69 1.28 5.14
CA GLY A 166 6.50 1.28 3.70
C GLY A 166 7.55 2.12 2.97
N ALA A 167 7.69 1.89 1.67
CA ALA A 167 8.64 2.61 0.82
C ALA A 167 8.10 2.86 -0.58
N THR A 168 8.54 3.95 -1.21
CA THR A 168 8.31 4.22 -2.64
C THR A 168 9.46 5.01 -3.24
N LEU A 169 9.61 4.96 -4.56
CA LEU A 169 10.58 5.75 -5.31
C LEU A 169 9.88 6.92 -6.01
N GLY A 170 10.59 8.03 -6.23
CA GLY A 170 10.11 9.11 -7.08
C GLY A 170 11.19 10.05 -7.53
N VAL A 171 10.84 10.98 -8.43
CA VAL A 171 11.77 11.92 -9.04
C VAL A 171 11.39 13.34 -8.66
N ALA A 172 12.33 14.09 -8.09
CA ALA A 172 12.16 15.50 -7.75
C ALA A 172 13.35 16.31 -8.27
N GLY A 173 13.08 17.40 -9.00
CA GLY A 173 14.15 18.23 -9.57
C GLY A 173 15.12 17.49 -10.50
N GLY A 174 14.69 16.37 -11.11
CA GLY A 174 15.53 15.52 -11.96
C GLY A 174 16.38 14.48 -11.21
N HIS A 175 16.26 14.39 -9.88
CA HIS A 175 16.98 13.41 -9.05
C HIS A 175 16.02 12.34 -8.52
N ASN A 176 16.54 11.13 -8.34
CA ASN A 176 15.78 10.02 -7.77
C ASN A 176 15.88 10.02 -6.24
N PHE A 177 14.76 9.74 -5.59
CA PHE A 177 14.68 9.63 -4.15
C PHE A 177 13.91 8.38 -3.74
N LEU A 178 14.35 7.82 -2.62
CA LEU A 178 13.61 6.81 -1.87
C LEU A 178 12.91 7.50 -0.70
N TYR A 179 11.60 7.31 -0.59
CA TYR A 179 10.79 7.80 0.52
C TYR A 179 10.37 6.61 1.37
N VAL A 180 10.57 6.70 2.68
CA VAL A 180 10.33 5.63 3.64
C VAL A 180 9.46 6.15 4.77
N THR A 181 8.37 5.46 5.09
CA THR A 181 7.53 5.81 6.24
C THR A 181 8.19 5.29 7.52
N ASP A 182 8.54 6.20 8.42
CA ASP A 182 9.03 5.89 9.76
C ASP A 182 7.92 6.16 10.78
N PHE A 183 7.28 5.07 11.17
CA PHE A 183 6.11 5.11 12.03
C PHE A 183 6.46 5.67 13.40
N HIS A 184 7.57 5.24 14.00
CA HIS A 184 7.93 5.62 15.37
C HIS A 184 8.20 7.12 15.50
N THR A 185 8.95 7.69 14.56
CA THR A 185 9.28 9.12 14.58
C THR A 185 8.16 9.99 14.01
N GLY A 186 7.18 9.39 13.33
CA GLY A 186 6.06 10.10 12.72
C GLY A 186 6.45 10.84 11.44
N ARG A 187 7.48 10.39 10.72
CA ARG A 187 8.06 11.10 9.58
C ARG A 187 8.14 10.22 8.34
N VAL A 188 8.02 10.83 7.16
CA VAL A 188 8.55 10.22 5.94
C VAL A 188 10.00 10.62 5.82
N GLN A 189 10.91 9.65 5.90
CA GLN A 189 12.33 9.87 5.67
C GLN A 189 12.63 9.84 4.16
N THR A 190 13.47 10.74 3.69
CA THR A 190 13.87 10.84 2.28
C THR A 190 15.33 10.51 2.14
N TYR A 191 15.68 9.71 1.14
CA TYR A 191 17.06 9.31 0.84
C TYR A 191 17.39 9.63 -0.61
N ASP A 192 18.56 10.21 -0.84
CA ASP A 192 19.08 10.49 -2.17
C ASP A 192 19.54 9.23 -2.91
N GLU A 193 20.03 9.43 -4.14
CA GLU A 193 20.52 8.39 -5.05
C GLU A 193 21.64 7.50 -4.47
N ASN A 194 22.26 7.91 -3.37
CA ASN A 194 23.35 7.21 -2.69
C ASN A 194 22.96 6.74 -1.29
N PHE A 195 21.66 6.71 -0.98
CA PHE A 195 21.13 6.40 0.36
C PHE A 195 21.56 7.39 1.46
N HIS A 196 21.95 8.62 1.13
CA HIS A 196 22.11 9.65 2.16
C HIS A 196 20.75 10.22 2.53
N GLN A 197 20.45 10.26 3.83
CA GLN A 197 19.22 10.87 4.30
C GLN A 197 19.25 12.38 4.05
N VAL A 198 18.20 12.88 3.40
CA VAL A 198 17.96 14.30 3.11
C VAL A 198 16.61 14.72 3.66
N THR A 199 16.37 16.02 3.81
CA THR A 199 15.09 16.53 4.33
C THR A 199 14.71 17.83 3.63
N PRO A 200 14.28 17.78 2.35
CA PRO A 200 13.96 18.98 1.59
C PRO A 200 12.72 19.71 2.17
N ASN A 201 11.54 19.11 2.11
CA ASN A 201 10.29 19.72 2.63
C ASN A 201 9.56 18.86 3.69
N GLY A 202 10.11 17.69 4.04
CA GLY A 202 9.78 16.94 5.26
C GLY A 202 8.43 16.22 5.30
N PHE A 203 7.61 16.27 4.24
CA PHE A 203 6.32 15.57 4.17
C PHE A 203 5.39 15.90 5.34
N VAL A 204 5.32 17.19 5.69
CA VAL A 204 4.56 17.66 6.85
C VAL A 204 3.20 18.17 6.42
N ASP A 205 2.16 17.60 7.01
CA ASP A 205 0.83 18.20 7.04
C ASP A 205 0.67 18.99 8.34
N PRO A 206 0.56 20.33 8.29
CA PRO A 206 0.56 21.19 9.48
C PRO A 206 -0.69 20.99 10.35
N ASN A 207 -1.74 20.36 9.82
CA ASN A 207 -3.01 20.15 10.51
C ASN A 207 -3.24 18.68 10.84
N LEU A 208 -2.22 17.81 10.77
CA LEU A 208 -2.35 16.40 11.15
C LEU A 208 -2.53 16.31 12.67
N PRO A 209 -3.61 15.66 13.16
CA PRO A 209 -3.78 15.48 14.58
C PRO A 209 -2.59 14.74 15.19
N ALA A 210 -2.18 15.16 16.38
CA ALA A 210 -1.11 14.49 17.10
C ALA A 210 -1.46 13.01 17.37
N GLY A 211 -0.45 12.15 17.37
CA GLY A 211 -0.61 10.71 17.59
C GLY A 211 -0.93 9.91 16.31
N TYR A 212 -0.86 10.53 15.14
CA TYR A 212 -0.88 9.84 13.85
C TYR A 212 0.50 9.84 13.21
N ALA A 213 0.86 8.74 12.53
CA ALA A 213 2.15 8.55 11.89
C ALA A 213 2.00 7.90 10.50
N PRO A 214 2.93 8.17 9.56
CA PRO A 214 2.86 7.63 8.22
C PRO A 214 3.03 6.11 8.25
N PHE A 215 2.15 5.39 7.56
CA PHE A 215 2.04 3.94 7.63
C PHE A 215 2.37 3.32 6.26
N GLY A 216 1.50 3.49 5.28
CA GLY A 216 1.70 3.11 3.87
C GLY A 216 2.08 4.31 3.00
N ILE A 217 2.74 4.04 1.87
CA ILE A 217 3.19 5.07 0.92
C ILE A 217 3.25 4.54 -0.51
N ARG A 218 2.75 5.32 -1.47
CA ARG A 218 2.84 5.02 -2.91
C ARG A 218 3.04 6.28 -3.72
N ASN A 219 3.82 6.17 -4.79
CA ASN A 219 3.93 7.19 -5.83
C ASN A 219 2.97 6.87 -6.97
N PHE A 220 2.00 7.76 -7.21
CA PHE A 220 1.10 7.70 -8.35
C PHE A 220 1.36 8.91 -9.25
N ASN A 221 2.02 8.67 -10.38
CA ASN A 221 2.24 9.67 -11.42
C ASN A 221 2.92 10.98 -10.93
N GLY A 222 3.83 10.89 -9.95
CA GLY A 222 4.53 12.05 -9.40
C GLY A 222 3.85 12.73 -8.21
N GLU A 223 2.71 12.20 -7.75
CA GLU A 223 2.13 12.51 -6.45
C GLU A 223 2.42 11.38 -5.46
N ILE A 224 2.91 11.73 -4.28
CA ILE A 224 3.21 10.78 -3.20
C ILE A 224 2.00 10.73 -2.26
N PHE A 225 1.31 9.61 -2.25
CA PHE A 225 0.19 9.33 -1.38
C PHE A 225 0.74 8.63 -0.13
N VAL A 226 0.43 9.16 1.03
CA VAL A 226 0.87 8.63 2.33
C VAL A 226 -0.37 8.40 3.18
N THR A 227 -0.55 7.17 3.65
CA THR A 227 -1.57 6.86 4.65
C THR A 227 -1.00 7.14 6.04
N TYR A 228 -1.86 7.56 6.97
CA TYR A 228 -1.49 7.77 8.36
C TYR A 228 -2.41 6.97 9.27
N ALA A 229 -1.81 6.19 10.17
CA ALA A 229 -2.51 5.43 11.20
C ALA A 229 -2.24 6.01 12.59
N LYS A 230 -3.19 5.78 13.51
CA LYS A 230 -3.05 6.21 14.91
C LYS A 230 -2.02 5.35 15.60
N GLN A 231 -1.11 5.95 16.36
CA GLN A 231 -0.08 5.23 17.11
C GLN A 231 -0.57 4.77 18.48
N ASP A 232 -0.03 3.65 18.95
CA ASP A 232 -0.08 3.27 20.35
C ASP A 232 0.78 4.21 21.22
N HIS A 233 0.69 4.07 22.54
CA HIS A 233 1.44 4.93 23.46
C HIS A 233 2.97 4.77 23.31
N LYS A 234 3.45 3.59 22.89
CA LYS A 234 4.88 3.36 22.65
C LYS A 234 5.35 3.80 21.27
N ARG A 235 4.42 4.19 20.38
CA ARG A 235 4.69 4.54 18.98
C ARG A 235 5.32 3.40 18.19
N GLN A 236 4.99 2.16 18.52
CA GLN A 236 5.52 0.97 17.85
C GLN A 236 4.52 0.43 16.84
N ASP A 237 3.25 0.40 17.25
CA ASP A 237 2.18 -0.25 16.50
C ASP A 237 0.98 0.71 16.37
N ASP A 238 0.12 0.41 15.42
CA ASP A 238 -1.10 1.16 15.23
C ASP A 238 -2.17 0.81 16.27
N VAL A 239 -3.14 1.71 16.41
CA VAL A 239 -4.37 1.47 17.17
C VAL A 239 -5.52 1.48 16.19
N ALA A 240 -5.94 0.30 15.76
CA ALA A 240 -7.11 0.11 14.93
C ALA A 240 -8.35 0.71 15.60
N CYS A 241 -9.03 1.60 14.88
CA CYS A 241 -10.35 2.08 15.25
C CYS A 241 -11.10 2.66 14.03
N PRO A 242 -12.44 2.57 14.01
CA PRO A 242 -13.24 3.18 12.95
C PRO A 242 -12.96 4.69 12.82
N GLY A 243 -12.60 5.12 11.62
CA GLY A 243 -12.27 6.52 11.34
C GLY A 243 -10.91 6.98 11.88
N CYS A 244 -10.06 6.07 12.34
CA CYS A 244 -8.72 6.41 12.81
C CYS A 244 -7.70 6.30 11.68
N GLY A 245 -7.81 7.18 10.69
CA GLY A 245 -6.85 7.26 9.61
C GLY A 245 -6.97 8.49 8.75
N PHE A 246 -5.90 8.77 8.02
CA PHE A 246 -5.84 9.83 7.01
C PHE A 246 -5.12 9.35 5.76
N VAL A 247 -5.39 10.01 4.64
CA VAL A 247 -4.56 9.92 3.43
C VAL A 247 -4.18 11.33 3.02
N ASN A 248 -2.88 11.61 2.99
CA ASN A 248 -2.35 12.88 2.50
C ASN A 248 -1.64 12.67 1.17
N VAL A 249 -1.60 13.74 0.37
CA VAL A 249 -0.94 13.76 -0.93
C VAL A 249 0.10 14.87 -0.92
N PHE A 250 1.29 14.52 -1.35
CA PHE A 250 2.47 15.38 -1.46
C PHE A 250 2.98 15.36 -2.90
N ASP A 251 3.74 16.38 -3.30
CA ASP A 251 4.60 16.23 -4.47
C ASP A 251 5.85 15.40 -4.13
N THR A 252 6.65 15.05 -5.15
CA THR A 252 7.91 14.34 -4.95
C THR A 252 8.97 15.15 -4.20
N SER A 253 8.84 16.48 -4.12
CA SER A 253 9.74 17.30 -3.29
C SER A 253 9.35 17.26 -1.81
N GLY A 254 8.25 16.58 -1.45
CA GLY A 254 7.73 16.47 -0.09
C GLY A 254 6.87 17.65 0.34
N ASN A 255 6.43 18.51 -0.58
CA ASN A 255 5.50 19.59 -0.27
C ASN A 255 4.10 19.01 -0.10
N PHE A 256 3.40 19.44 0.94
CA PHE A 256 2.00 19.06 1.16
C PHE A 256 1.10 19.69 0.11
N LEU A 257 0.38 18.86 -0.65
CA LEU A 257 -0.59 19.32 -1.65
C LEU A 257 -1.98 19.37 -1.05
N ARG A 258 -2.43 18.28 -0.42
CA ARG A 258 -3.74 18.19 0.20
C ARG A 258 -3.84 17.03 1.19
N ARG A 259 -4.76 17.16 2.13
CA ARG A 259 -5.34 16.02 2.83
C ARG A 259 -6.48 15.48 1.98
N LEU A 260 -6.31 14.29 1.45
CA LEU A 260 -7.27 13.67 0.54
C LEU A 260 -8.44 13.07 1.33
N ILE A 261 -8.15 12.26 2.34
CA ILE A 261 -9.17 11.53 3.11
C ILE A 261 -8.92 11.78 4.60
N SER A 262 -9.99 12.06 5.34
CA SER A 262 -9.96 12.25 6.79
C SER A 262 -10.97 11.34 7.46
N ASN A 263 -10.50 10.47 8.35
CA ASN A 263 -11.35 9.59 9.15
C ASN A 263 -12.28 8.73 8.27
N GLY A 264 -13.58 8.70 8.59
CA GLY A 264 -14.60 7.99 7.81
C GLY A 264 -14.39 6.48 7.84
N ASN A 265 -14.27 5.87 6.67
CA ASN A 265 -14.07 4.44 6.52
C ASN A 265 -12.60 4.01 6.67
N LEU A 266 -11.69 4.91 7.05
CA LEU A 266 -10.29 4.56 7.29
C LEU A 266 -10.09 3.92 8.66
N ASN A 267 -9.35 2.81 8.71
CA ASN A 267 -9.03 2.08 9.93
C ASN A 267 -7.63 1.45 9.81
N ALA A 268 -6.63 2.13 10.36
CA ALA A 268 -5.21 1.84 10.12
C ALA A 268 -4.91 1.60 8.62
N PRO A 269 -5.16 2.59 7.74
CA PRO A 269 -5.02 2.42 6.30
C PRO A 269 -3.56 2.19 5.90
N TRP A 270 -3.26 1.21 5.05
CA TRP A 270 -1.89 0.94 4.57
C TRP A 270 -1.81 0.73 3.07
N GLY A 271 -2.55 -0.26 2.54
CA GLY A 271 -2.56 -0.58 1.12
C GLY A 271 -3.16 0.55 0.29
N LEU A 272 -2.47 0.94 -0.78
CA LEU A 272 -2.92 1.95 -1.74
C LEU A 272 -2.78 1.41 -3.15
N ALA A 273 -3.86 1.45 -3.93
CA ALA A 273 -3.88 1.00 -5.31
C ALA A 273 -4.74 1.90 -6.18
N LEU A 274 -4.25 2.26 -7.37
CA LEU A 274 -5.10 2.83 -8.41
C LEU A 274 -5.66 1.70 -9.27
N VAL A 275 -6.99 1.55 -9.28
CA VAL A 275 -7.71 0.51 -10.01
C VAL A 275 -8.80 1.19 -10.82
N GLU A 276 -8.73 1.05 -12.14
CA GLU A 276 -9.70 1.62 -13.08
C GLU A 276 -9.95 3.13 -12.88
N GLY A 277 -8.90 3.86 -12.50
CA GLY A 277 -8.96 5.31 -12.27
C GLY A 277 -9.46 5.73 -10.89
N ASN A 278 -9.82 4.79 -10.02
CA ASN A 278 -10.19 5.05 -8.64
C ASN A 278 -9.08 4.66 -7.65
N LEU A 279 -9.10 5.25 -6.46
CA LEU A 279 -8.18 4.93 -5.37
C LEU A 279 -8.81 3.90 -4.44
N TRP A 280 -8.27 2.70 -4.45
CA TRP A 280 -8.55 1.68 -3.44
C TRP A 280 -7.62 1.86 -2.25
N VAL A 281 -8.19 1.86 -1.06
CA VAL A 281 -7.49 1.92 0.22
C VAL A 281 -7.79 0.64 0.99
N GLY A 282 -6.75 -0.14 1.25
CA GLY A 282 -6.80 -1.32 2.12
C GLY A 282 -6.57 -0.91 3.57
N ASN A 283 -7.51 -1.26 4.43
CA ASN A 283 -7.42 -1.03 5.87
C ASN A 283 -6.83 -2.27 6.56
N PHE A 284 -5.70 -2.11 7.25
CA PHE A 284 -5.16 -3.18 8.07
C PHE A 284 -6.09 -3.50 9.25
N GLY A 285 -6.65 -2.47 9.88
CA GLY A 285 -7.34 -2.60 11.16
C GLY A 285 -8.73 -3.26 11.11
N ASP A 286 -9.43 -3.21 9.97
CA ASP A 286 -10.69 -3.95 9.77
C ASP A 286 -10.69 -4.85 8.54
N GLY A 287 -9.62 -4.86 7.76
CA GLY A 287 -9.50 -5.72 6.58
C GLY A 287 -10.37 -5.31 5.39
N LEU A 288 -11.07 -4.17 5.46
CA LEU A 288 -11.93 -3.71 4.37
C LEU A 288 -11.11 -3.01 3.28
N ILE A 289 -11.62 -3.10 2.06
CA ILE A 289 -11.12 -2.30 0.92
C ILE A 289 -12.19 -1.25 0.59
N ASN A 290 -11.80 0.02 0.69
CA ASN A 290 -12.67 1.15 0.40
C ASN A 290 -12.20 1.88 -0.86
N ASN A 291 -13.15 2.22 -1.72
CA ASN A 291 -12.94 2.84 -3.02
C ASN A 291 -13.26 4.35 -2.93
N TYR A 292 -12.36 5.18 -3.45
CA TYR A 292 -12.43 6.64 -3.37
C TYR A 292 -12.07 7.28 -4.71
N ASN A 293 -12.58 8.50 -4.91
CA ASN A 293 -12.05 9.36 -5.96
C ASN A 293 -10.61 9.82 -5.60
N PRO A 294 -9.59 9.60 -6.45
CA PRO A 294 -8.19 9.91 -6.13
C PRO A 294 -7.88 11.41 -6.03
N ASN A 295 -8.74 12.26 -6.60
CA ASN A 295 -8.54 13.71 -6.63
C ASN A 295 -9.25 14.39 -5.46
N THR A 296 -10.51 14.02 -5.23
CA THR A 296 -11.37 14.66 -4.23
C THR A 296 -11.39 13.93 -2.89
N GLY A 297 -10.97 12.66 -2.84
CA GLY A 297 -11.05 11.81 -1.66
C GLY A 297 -12.48 11.42 -1.28
N MET A 298 -13.43 11.69 -2.16
CA MET A 298 -14.84 11.37 -1.93
C MET A 298 -15.03 9.84 -1.96
N PHE A 299 -15.65 9.30 -0.92
CA PHE A 299 -15.98 7.88 -0.83
C PHE A 299 -16.93 7.48 -1.96
N ILE A 300 -16.64 6.36 -2.61
CA ILE A 300 -17.47 5.77 -3.66
C ILE A 300 -18.22 4.59 -3.07
N GLU A 301 -17.50 3.57 -2.61
CA GLU A 301 -18.08 2.36 -2.03
C GLU A 301 -17.06 1.56 -1.20
N THR A 302 -17.55 0.65 -0.37
CA THR A 302 -16.75 -0.46 0.15
C THR A 302 -16.88 -1.60 -0.84
N LEU A 303 -15.78 -2.29 -1.17
CA LEU A 303 -15.86 -3.40 -2.12
C LEU A 303 -16.70 -4.53 -1.55
N MET A 304 -17.61 -5.08 -2.35
CA MET A 304 -18.59 -6.08 -1.92
C MET A 304 -18.38 -7.42 -2.63
N ARG A 305 -18.76 -8.50 -1.95
CA ARG A 305 -18.91 -9.84 -2.52
C ARG A 305 -20.27 -9.98 -3.20
N LEU A 306 -20.43 -11.04 -4.00
CA LEU A 306 -21.68 -11.34 -4.71
C LEU A 306 -22.90 -11.51 -3.76
N ASP A 307 -22.66 -11.98 -2.54
CA ASP A 307 -23.69 -12.17 -1.51
C ASP A 307 -24.09 -10.86 -0.77
N GLY A 308 -23.51 -9.73 -1.15
CA GLY A 308 -23.77 -8.43 -0.54
C GLY A 308 -23.06 -8.19 0.78
N THR A 309 -22.09 -9.04 1.17
CA THR A 309 -21.20 -8.78 2.31
C THR A 309 -19.91 -8.06 1.87
N PRO A 310 -19.26 -7.26 2.73
CA PRO A 310 -18.00 -6.61 2.37
C PRO A 310 -16.89 -7.61 2.04
N LEU A 311 -16.05 -7.25 1.07
CA LEU A 311 -14.80 -7.94 0.81
C LEU A 311 -13.81 -7.58 1.92
N GLN A 312 -13.65 -8.50 2.87
CA GLN A 312 -12.90 -8.29 4.11
C GLN A 312 -11.82 -9.36 4.30
N PHE A 313 -10.62 -8.93 4.69
CA PHE A 313 -9.47 -9.77 4.94
C PHE A 313 -8.71 -9.32 6.20
N ASP A 314 -8.72 -10.13 7.26
CA ASP A 314 -7.98 -9.83 8.50
C ASP A 314 -6.49 -9.58 8.21
N GLY A 315 -5.96 -8.51 8.80
CA GLY A 315 -4.57 -8.06 8.63
C GLY A 315 -4.20 -7.71 7.19
N LEU A 316 -5.12 -7.09 6.44
CA LEU A 316 -4.88 -6.68 5.06
C LEU A 316 -3.73 -5.66 4.98
N TRP A 317 -2.67 -6.05 4.29
CA TRP A 317 -1.53 -5.19 4.02
C TRP A 317 -1.62 -4.62 2.61
N ASP A 318 -0.90 -5.18 1.63
CA ASP A 318 -0.65 -4.49 0.37
C ASP A 318 -1.76 -4.74 -0.64
N LEU A 319 -1.88 -3.81 -1.59
CA LEU A 319 -2.70 -3.95 -2.79
C LEU A 319 -1.79 -3.69 -4.00
N LEU A 320 -1.67 -4.67 -4.89
CA LEU A 320 -0.82 -4.62 -6.07
C LEU A 320 -1.65 -4.90 -7.34
N PRO A 321 -2.13 -3.85 -8.03
CA PRO A 321 -2.81 -4.01 -9.32
C PRO A 321 -1.85 -4.52 -10.40
N LEU A 322 -2.25 -5.59 -11.08
CA LEU A 322 -1.58 -6.13 -12.27
C LEU A 322 -2.64 -6.43 -13.34
N GLY A 323 -2.22 -6.77 -14.57
CA GLY A 323 -3.14 -6.92 -15.71
C GLY A 323 -4.27 -7.95 -15.51
N SER A 324 -4.12 -8.90 -14.58
CA SER A 324 -5.11 -9.94 -14.29
C SER A 324 -6.02 -9.63 -13.10
N GLY A 325 -5.83 -8.51 -12.39
CA GLY A 325 -6.55 -8.18 -11.16
C GLY A 325 -5.66 -7.52 -10.10
N VAL A 326 -6.14 -7.49 -8.86
CA VAL A 326 -5.42 -6.89 -7.73
C VAL A 326 -4.92 -7.99 -6.81
N TYR A 327 -3.62 -8.11 -6.65
CA TYR A 327 -3.01 -9.01 -5.68
C TYR A 327 -3.01 -8.33 -4.31
N PHE A 328 -3.12 -9.11 -3.25
CA PHE A 328 -3.01 -8.61 -1.89
C PHE A 328 -2.30 -9.59 -0.98
N THR A 329 -1.73 -9.04 0.09
CA THR A 329 -1.11 -9.76 1.21
C THR A 329 -1.93 -9.55 2.47
N ALA A 330 -1.99 -10.57 3.33
CA ALA A 330 -2.74 -10.48 4.57
C ALA A 330 -2.12 -11.30 5.72
N GLY A 331 -1.99 -10.61 6.86
CA GLY A 331 -1.74 -11.08 8.23
C GLY A 331 -2.98 -11.70 8.88
N ILE A 332 -3.37 -12.93 8.55
CA ILE A 332 -4.58 -13.56 9.13
C ILE A 332 -4.36 -13.88 10.62
N ALA A 333 -5.36 -13.60 11.45
CA ALA A 333 -5.37 -13.73 12.92
C ALA A 333 -4.46 -12.75 13.69
N ASP A 334 -5.06 -12.09 14.69
CA ASP A 334 -4.53 -10.97 15.47
C ASP A 334 -3.07 -11.07 15.92
N GLU A 335 -2.35 -9.96 15.80
CA GLU A 335 -1.02 -9.71 16.38
C GLU A 335 -1.10 -9.48 17.92
N GLU A 336 -1.79 -10.35 18.67
CA GLU A 336 -1.79 -10.30 20.14
C GLU A 336 -0.43 -10.80 20.71
N PRO A 337 0.14 -10.15 21.75
CA PRO A 337 1.53 -10.33 22.14
C PRO A 337 1.75 -11.56 23.02
N LEU A 338 1.32 -12.76 22.61
CA LEU A 338 1.72 -14.03 23.25
C LEU A 338 1.69 -15.17 22.23
N ARG A 339 2.82 -15.43 21.56
CA ARG A 339 3.22 -16.73 20.96
C ARG A 339 2.08 -17.62 20.42
N THR A 340 1.19 -17.06 19.61
CA THR A 340 0.14 -17.82 18.93
C THR A 340 0.32 -17.61 17.43
N LYS A 341 0.25 -18.70 16.67
CA LYS A 341 0.68 -18.77 15.27
C LYS A 341 0.11 -17.62 14.44
N ILE A 342 0.99 -16.75 13.94
CA ILE A 342 0.68 -15.82 12.85
C ILE A 342 0.33 -16.69 11.63
N LYS A 343 -0.78 -16.40 10.97
CA LYS A 343 -1.39 -17.21 9.91
C LYS A 343 -1.51 -16.35 8.67
N THR A 344 -1.04 -16.70 7.48
CA THR A 344 -0.97 -15.69 6.40
C THR A 344 -1.16 -16.18 4.99
N ARG A 345 -1.42 -15.24 4.06
CA ARG A 345 -1.60 -15.56 2.64
C ARG A 345 -1.25 -14.42 1.66
N ILE A 346 -0.94 -14.83 0.44
CA ILE A 346 -1.05 -14.03 -0.79
C ILE A 346 -2.30 -14.48 -1.54
N SER A 347 -3.03 -13.52 -2.07
CA SER A 347 -4.28 -13.77 -2.77
C SER A 347 -4.44 -12.81 -3.95
N GLY A 348 -5.18 -13.25 -4.97
CA GLY A 348 -5.62 -12.39 -6.06
C GLY A 348 -7.11 -12.10 -5.94
N ALA A 349 -7.50 -10.84 -6.05
CA ALA A 349 -8.89 -10.40 -6.18
C ALA A 349 -9.15 -9.95 -7.62
N HIS A 350 -10.32 -10.28 -8.14
CA HIS A 350 -10.78 -9.86 -9.45
C HIS A 350 -12.24 -9.40 -9.38
N ALA A 351 -12.55 -8.38 -10.17
CA ALA A 351 -13.92 -7.93 -10.36
C ALA A 351 -14.68 -8.97 -11.19
N SER A 352 -15.93 -9.21 -10.82
CA SER A 352 -16.87 -9.99 -11.63
C SER A 352 -18.09 -9.14 -11.94
N LEU A 353 -18.35 -8.94 -13.23
CA LEU A 353 -19.58 -8.35 -13.71
C LEU A 353 -20.66 -9.43 -13.62
N SER A 354 -21.51 -9.39 -12.59
CA SER A 354 -22.69 -10.25 -12.59
C SER A 354 -23.68 -9.74 -13.64
N ALA A 355 -24.07 -10.59 -14.59
CA ALA A 355 -25.28 -10.38 -15.38
C ALA A 355 -26.48 -10.76 -14.50
N ALA A 356 -27.57 -10.00 -14.54
CA ALA A 356 -28.87 -10.44 -14.08
C ALA A 356 -29.81 -10.34 -15.27
#